data_AF-A0A7I7UH35-F1
#
_entry.id   AF-A0A7I7UH35-F1
#
_cell.length_a   1.000
_cell.length_b   1.000
_cell.length_c   1.000
_cell.angle_alpha   90.00
_cell.angle_beta   90.00
_cell.angle_gamma   90.00
#
_symmetry.space_group_name_H-M   'P 1'
#
loop_
_entity.id
_entity.type
_entity.pdbx_description
1 polymer ?
#
loop_
_entity_poly.entity_id
_entity_poly.type
_entity_poly.pdbx_seq_one_letter_code
_entity_poly.pdbx_strand_id
1 'polypeptide(L)'
;MSRPVKTTAGATPRTEYPPFGDQSLRAQWTERLNALTRLDAALDLLLDWRAGRAGNPLEEADFLWIEARIEDKVAVLRFAERSGEYIDTTALTGEPIAAVCESALAQARAANDVAALEAVVAAFRRRYKPPVLPSVPFLRTETELTELLIRRRTKGWYDEPLSELRGRRNAVLVTESDVTQ
;
A
#
# COMPACT_ATOMS: atom_id res chain seq x y z
N MET A 1 -1.37 -4.67 -50.84
CA MET A 1 -1.10 -3.36 -50.20
C MET A 1 -0.90 -3.59 -48.72
N SER A 2 0.35 -3.52 -48.24
CA SER A 2 0.68 -3.74 -46.82
C SER A 2 0.64 -2.40 -46.09
N ARG A 3 -0.15 -2.29 -45.01
CA ARG A 3 -0.19 -1.07 -44.17
C ARG A 3 1.09 -0.99 -43.33
N PRO A 4 1.81 0.13 -43.32
CA PRO A 4 2.94 0.31 -42.42
C PRO A 4 2.43 0.41 -40.98
N VAL A 5 2.93 -0.46 -40.11
CA VAL A 5 2.73 -0.36 -38.65
C VAL A 5 3.45 0.89 -38.19
N LYS A 6 2.70 1.91 -37.75
CA LYS A 6 3.27 3.04 -37.01
C LYS A 6 3.70 2.51 -35.64
N THR A 7 4.99 2.26 -35.47
CA THR A 7 5.63 2.15 -34.16
C THR A 7 5.59 3.52 -33.50
N THR A 8 4.51 3.81 -32.78
CA THR A 8 4.50 4.94 -31.86
C THR A 8 5.55 4.65 -30.81
N ALA A 9 6.65 5.42 -30.79
CA ALA A 9 7.62 5.34 -29.70
C ALA A 9 6.84 5.53 -28.39
N GLY A 10 6.91 4.53 -27.50
CA GLY A 10 6.36 4.67 -26.15
C GLY A 10 6.98 5.89 -25.46
N ALA A 11 6.36 6.35 -24.38
CA ALA A 11 6.94 7.41 -23.57
C ALA A 11 8.38 7.03 -23.19
N THR A 12 9.35 7.90 -23.50
CA THR A 12 10.73 7.73 -23.05
C THR A 12 10.71 7.56 -21.53
N PRO A 13 11.26 6.47 -20.97
CA PRO A 13 11.34 6.32 -19.53
C PRO A 13 12.04 7.54 -18.93
N ARG A 14 11.41 8.17 -17.93
CA ARG A 14 12.10 9.21 -17.15
C ARG A 14 13.27 8.55 -16.42
N THR A 15 14.48 8.83 -16.87
CA THR A 15 15.73 8.40 -16.22
C THR A 15 16.19 9.37 -15.16
N GLU A 16 15.73 10.62 -15.22
CA GLU A 16 16.02 11.66 -14.24
C GLU A 16 14.96 11.70 -13.14
N TYR A 17 15.43 11.75 -11.89
CA TYR A 17 14.54 11.88 -10.74
C TYR A 17 13.87 13.25 -10.73
N PRO A 18 12.57 13.35 -10.36
CA PRO A 18 11.91 14.63 -10.20
C PRO A 18 12.69 15.51 -9.20
N PRO A 19 12.78 16.84 -9.43
CA PRO A 19 13.44 17.76 -8.51
C PRO A 19 12.67 17.93 -7.18
N PHE A 20 11.52 17.27 -7.04
CA PHE A 20 10.66 17.31 -5.86
C PHE A 20 11.02 16.19 -4.86
N GLY A 21 11.05 16.53 -3.57
CA GLY A 21 11.44 15.67 -2.45
C GLY A 21 12.84 15.97 -1.90
N ASP A 22 13.13 15.45 -0.72
CA ASP A 22 14.42 15.57 -0.04
C ASP A 22 15.46 14.64 -0.69
N GLN A 23 16.33 15.22 -1.52
CA GLN A 23 17.36 14.46 -2.24
C GLN A 23 18.42 13.87 -1.30
N SER A 24 18.70 14.49 -0.16
CA SER A 24 19.65 13.94 0.82
C SER A 24 19.08 12.68 1.47
N LEU A 25 17.82 12.74 1.89
CA LEU A 25 17.12 11.59 2.45
C LEU A 25 17.02 10.45 1.43
N ARG A 26 16.67 10.75 0.17
CA ARG A 26 16.62 9.74 -0.90
C ARG A 26 17.98 9.09 -1.16
N ALA A 27 19.07 9.85 -1.11
CA ALA A 27 20.43 9.32 -1.26
C ALA A 27 20.79 8.36 -0.11
N GLN A 28 20.50 8.74 1.14
CA GLN A 28 20.71 7.88 2.32
C GLN A 28 19.92 6.57 2.21
N TRP A 29 18.66 6.64 1.79
CA TRP A 29 17.83 5.45 1.58
C TRP A 29 18.33 4.57 0.44
N THR A 30 18.84 5.18 -0.63
CA THR A 30 19.44 4.44 -1.75
C THR A 30 20.65 3.64 -1.28
N GLU A 31 21.54 4.25 -0.50
CA GLU A 31 22.69 3.57 0.09
C GLU A 31 22.26 2.43 1.03
N ARG A 32 21.30 2.70 1.92
CA ARG A 32 20.72 1.68 2.83
C ARG A 32 20.17 0.48 2.07
N LEU A 33 19.43 0.71 0.98
CA LEU A 33 18.83 -0.34 0.16
C LEU A 33 19.87 -1.12 -0.65
N ASN A 34 20.98 -0.49 -1.04
CA ASN A 34 22.09 -1.18 -1.71
C ASN A 34 22.77 -2.18 -0.78
N ALA A 35 22.88 -1.86 0.53
CA ALA A 35 23.46 -2.75 1.53
C ALA A 35 22.57 -3.97 1.88
N LEU A 36 21.27 -3.93 1.58
CA LEU A 36 20.38 -5.07 1.79
C LEU A 36 20.66 -6.15 0.74
N THR A 37 21.04 -7.35 1.16
CA THR A 37 21.40 -8.45 0.25
C THR A 37 20.55 -9.70 0.46
N ARG A 38 19.62 -9.65 1.41
CA ARG A 38 18.81 -10.77 1.87
C ARG A 38 17.33 -10.41 1.83
N LEU A 39 16.51 -11.28 1.26
CA LEU A 39 15.07 -11.09 1.13
C LEU A 39 14.40 -10.85 2.48
N ASP A 40 14.72 -11.67 3.48
CA ASP A 40 14.08 -11.59 4.80
C ASP A 40 14.31 -10.21 5.45
N ALA A 41 15.54 -9.69 5.41
CA ALA A 41 15.86 -8.37 5.94
C ALA A 41 15.16 -7.22 5.18
N ALA A 42 15.01 -7.37 3.86
CA ALA A 42 14.28 -6.38 3.05
C ALA A 42 12.76 -6.44 3.30
N LEU A 43 12.22 -7.64 3.52
CA LEU A 43 10.81 -7.85 3.85
C LEU A 43 10.48 -7.28 5.24
N ASP A 44 11.30 -7.55 6.24
CA ASP A 44 11.13 -7.00 7.59
C ASP A 44 11.13 -5.47 7.54
N LEU A 45 12.09 -4.87 6.83
CA LEU A 45 12.13 -3.43 6.62
C LEU A 45 10.85 -2.89 5.96
N LEU A 46 10.29 -3.59 4.96
CA LEU A 46 9.06 -3.18 4.31
C LEU A 46 7.85 -3.24 5.26
N LEU A 47 7.74 -4.32 6.03
CA LEU A 47 6.65 -4.50 6.98
C LEU A 47 6.72 -3.47 8.09
N ASP A 48 7.92 -3.20 8.63
CA ASP A 48 8.15 -2.17 9.62
C ASP A 48 7.87 -0.78 9.07
N TRP A 49 8.30 -0.48 7.84
CA TRP A 49 8.01 0.79 7.18
C TRP A 49 6.50 1.04 7.04
N ARG A 50 5.74 0.02 6.67
CA ARG A 50 4.27 0.09 6.56
C ARG A 50 3.57 0.12 7.92
N ALA A 51 4.15 -0.50 8.95
CA ALA A 51 3.61 -0.56 10.31
C ALA A 51 3.87 0.73 11.11
N GLY A 52 5.05 1.34 10.96
CA GLY A 52 5.45 2.59 11.63
C GLY A 52 4.65 3.83 11.20
N ARG A 53 3.67 3.65 10.31
CA ARG A 53 2.80 4.68 9.75
C ARG A 53 1.74 5.13 10.77
N ALA A 54 2.16 5.94 11.75
CA ALA A 54 1.26 6.56 12.72
C ALA A 54 0.68 7.92 12.25
N GLY A 55 1.33 8.60 11.28
CA GLY A 55 0.94 9.91 10.76
C GLY A 55 0.25 9.91 9.38
N ASN A 56 -0.11 11.10 8.88
CA ASN A 56 -0.68 11.29 7.54
C ASN A 56 0.43 11.17 6.47
N PRO A 57 0.42 10.13 5.62
CA PRO A 57 1.47 9.91 4.63
C PRO A 57 1.51 10.95 3.51
N LEU A 58 0.53 11.84 3.42
CA LEU A 58 0.54 12.98 2.50
C LEU A 58 1.38 14.15 3.05
N GLU A 59 1.76 14.12 4.33
CA GLU A 59 2.54 15.16 4.99
C GLU A 59 4.06 14.85 4.98
N GLU A 60 4.45 13.59 4.76
CA GLU A 60 5.84 13.19 4.60
C GLU A 60 6.24 13.16 3.11
N ALA A 61 7.00 14.17 2.68
CA ALA A 61 7.33 14.44 1.27
C ALA A 61 7.95 13.26 0.49
N ASP A 62 8.54 12.27 1.18
CA ASP A 62 9.25 11.15 0.55
C ASP A 62 8.77 9.77 0.99
N PHE A 63 7.75 9.68 1.86
CA PHE A 63 7.33 8.39 2.40
C PHE A 63 6.97 7.39 1.29
N LEU A 64 6.16 7.84 0.32
CA LEU A 64 5.70 7.01 -0.79
C LEU A 64 6.84 6.62 -1.74
N TRP A 65 7.83 7.51 -1.91
CA TRP A 65 8.99 7.23 -2.73
C TRP A 65 9.87 6.15 -2.07
N ILE A 66 10.12 6.29 -0.76
CA ILE A 66 10.91 5.34 0.01
C ILE A 66 10.23 3.97 0.03
N GLU A 67 8.91 3.91 0.27
CA GLU A 67 8.15 2.65 0.23
C GLU A 67 8.33 1.96 -1.12
N ALA A 68 8.16 2.67 -2.24
CA ALA A 68 8.32 2.11 -3.58
C ALA A 68 9.74 1.57 -3.83
N ARG A 69 10.79 2.22 -3.29
CA ARG A 69 12.17 1.74 -3.40
C ARG A 69 12.44 0.49 -2.55
N ILE A 70 11.84 0.39 -1.37
CA ILE A 70 11.88 -0.84 -0.57
C ILE A 70 11.13 -1.96 -1.32
N GLU A 71 9.96 -1.68 -1.91
CA GLU A 71 9.20 -2.63 -2.71
C GLU A 71 10.00 -3.17 -3.90
N ASP A 72 10.67 -2.30 -4.66
CA ASP A 72 11.54 -2.70 -5.77
C ASP A 72 12.64 -3.67 -5.29
N LYS A 73 13.26 -3.36 -4.15
CA LYS A 73 14.31 -4.20 -3.57
C LYS A 73 13.80 -5.58 -3.16
N VAL A 74 12.65 -5.63 -2.49
CA VAL A 74 12.00 -6.89 -2.10
C VAL A 74 11.60 -7.70 -3.33
N ALA A 75 11.08 -7.05 -4.38
CA ALA A 75 10.70 -7.71 -5.62
C ALA A 75 11.90 -8.37 -6.31
N VAL A 76 13.03 -7.66 -6.42
CA VAL A 76 14.27 -8.20 -6.99
C VAL A 76 14.78 -9.39 -6.19
N LEU A 77 14.88 -9.25 -4.86
CA LEU A 77 15.36 -10.32 -3.99
C LEU A 77 14.42 -11.54 -3.98
N ARG A 78 13.11 -11.33 -4.11
CA ARG A 78 12.13 -12.42 -4.24
C ARG A 78 12.43 -13.32 -5.42
N PHE A 79 12.69 -12.75 -6.60
CA PHE A 79 13.01 -13.53 -7.79
C PHE A 79 14.40 -14.17 -7.73
N ALA A 80 15.32 -13.63 -6.91
CA ALA A 80 16.64 -14.21 -6.71
C ALA A 80 16.65 -15.38 -5.71
N GLU A 81 15.79 -15.34 -4.68
CA GLU A 81 15.86 -16.26 -3.52
C GLU A 81 14.71 -17.28 -3.43
N ARG A 82 13.60 -17.07 -4.15
CA ARG A 82 12.42 -17.96 -4.10
C ARG A 82 12.21 -18.65 -5.45
N SER A 83 11.67 -19.87 -5.40
CA SER A 83 11.28 -20.61 -6.60
C SER A 83 10.03 -19.98 -7.25
N GLY A 84 9.82 -20.24 -8.54
CA GLY A 84 8.58 -19.84 -9.22
C GLY A 84 7.34 -20.40 -8.54
N GLU A 85 7.38 -21.67 -8.14
CA GLU A 85 6.29 -22.31 -7.38
C GLU A 85 5.98 -21.57 -6.07
N TYR A 86 7.01 -21.16 -5.32
CA TYR A 86 6.81 -20.38 -4.09
C TYR A 86 6.13 -19.04 -4.40
N ILE A 87 6.59 -18.35 -5.44
CA ILE A 87 6.04 -17.04 -5.86
C ILE A 87 4.57 -17.15 -6.26
N ASP A 88 4.15 -18.27 -6.85
CA ASP A 88 2.78 -18.48 -7.33
C ASP A 88 1.82 -18.99 -6.27
N THR A 89 2.32 -19.53 -5.14
CA THR A 89 1.48 -20.22 -4.15
C THR A 89 1.53 -19.62 -2.74
N THR A 90 2.61 -18.90 -2.40
CA THR A 90 2.93 -18.51 -1.02
C THR A 90 3.22 -17.01 -0.94
N ALA A 91 2.63 -16.32 0.04
CA ALA A 91 2.98 -14.94 0.34
C ALA A 91 4.42 -14.87 0.89
N LEU A 92 5.08 -13.71 0.77
CA LEU A 92 6.43 -13.55 1.34
C LEU A 92 6.49 -13.69 2.86
N THR A 93 5.35 -13.51 3.54
CA THR A 93 5.16 -13.75 4.97
C THR A 93 5.01 -15.24 5.33
N GLY A 94 4.99 -16.14 4.34
CA GLY A 94 5.02 -17.61 4.51
C GLY A 94 3.65 -18.29 4.46
N GLU A 95 2.55 -17.53 4.52
CA GLU A 95 1.20 -18.08 4.43
C GLU A 95 0.81 -18.44 2.97
N PRO A 96 0.01 -19.50 2.74
CA PRO A 96 -0.57 -19.76 1.42
C PRO A 96 -1.44 -18.59 0.92
N ILE A 97 -1.28 -18.21 -0.34
CA ILE A 97 -1.99 -17.06 -0.94
C ILE A 97 -3.51 -17.17 -0.77
N ALA A 98 -4.07 -18.35 -1.04
CA ALA A 98 -5.51 -18.59 -0.91
C ALA A 98 -6.00 -18.34 0.52
N ALA A 99 -5.27 -18.84 1.52
CA ALA A 99 -5.62 -18.67 2.93
C ALA A 99 -5.56 -17.20 3.37
N VAL A 100 -4.58 -16.42 2.89
CA VAL A 100 -4.49 -14.98 3.13
C VAL A 100 -5.73 -14.26 2.60
N CYS A 101 -6.08 -14.51 1.34
CA CYS A 101 -7.22 -13.90 0.67
C CYS A 101 -8.55 -14.25 1.36
N GLU A 102 -8.76 -15.53 1.65
CA GLU A 102 -9.98 -16.03 2.30
C GLU A 102 -10.12 -15.47 3.73
N SER A 103 -9.04 -15.44 4.51
CA SER A 103 -9.04 -14.90 5.86
C SER A 103 -9.39 -13.41 5.87
N ALA A 104 -8.83 -12.61 4.96
CA ALA A 104 -9.14 -11.19 4.85
C ALA A 104 -10.62 -10.95 4.53
N LEU A 105 -11.19 -11.71 3.59
CA LEU A 105 -12.61 -11.61 3.24
C LEU A 105 -13.52 -12.08 4.37
N ALA A 106 -13.16 -13.15 5.08
CA ALA A 106 -13.91 -13.64 6.23
C ALA A 106 -13.94 -12.59 7.36
N GLN A 107 -12.80 -11.98 7.69
CA GLN A 107 -12.71 -10.90 8.67
C GLN A 107 -13.54 -9.68 8.27
N ALA A 108 -13.51 -9.30 6.98
CA ALA A 108 -14.31 -8.18 6.47
C ALA A 108 -15.82 -8.45 6.58
N ARG A 109 -16.26 -9.67 6.27
CA ARG A 109 -17.67 -10.08 6.42
C ARG A 109 -18.11 -10.14 7.88
N ALA A 110 -17.21 -10.48 8.79
CA ALA A 110 -17.45 -10.54 10.23
C ALA A 110 -17.37 -9.17 10.93
N ALA A 111 -16.94 -8.10 10.25
CA ALA A 111 -16.84 -6.78 10.85
C ALA A 111 -18.22 -6.26 11.31
N ASN A 112 -18.30 -5.80 12.56
CA ASN A 112 -19.56 -5.39 13.19
C ASN A 112 -20.00 -3.97 12.83
N ASP A 113 -19.10 -3.14 12.34
CA ASP A 113 -19.39 -1.77 11.90
C ASP A 113 -18.43 -1.33 10.78
N VAL A 114 -18.61 -0.10 10.28
CA VAL A 114 -17.79 0.48 9.21
C VAL A 114 -16.35 0.71 9.67
N ALA A 115 -16.12 1.09 10.93
CA ALA A 115 -14.78 1.38 11.44
C ALA A 115 -13.93 0.09 11.55
N ALA A 116 -14.53 -0.99 12.04
CA ALA A 116 -13.93 -2.32 12.06
C ALA A 116 -13.61 -2.81 10.64
N LEU A 117 -14.53 -2.60 9.68
CA LEU A 117 -14.30 -2.95 8.28
C LEU A 117 -13.15 -2.13 7.67
N GLU A 118 -13.11 -0.82 7.90
CA GLU A 118 -11.99 0.03 7.47
C GLU A 118 -10.65 -0.45 8.05
N ALA A 119 -10.63 -0.85 9.32
CA ALA A 119 -9.43 -1.38 9.97
C ALA A 119 -8.95 -2.68 9.32
N VAL A 120 -9.85 -3.61 8.99
CA VAL A 120 -9.53 -4.85 8.27
C VAL A 120 -8.94 -4.55 6.89
N VAL A 121 -9.58 -3.69 6.10
CA VAL A 121 -9.08 -3.32 4.75
C VAL A 121 -7.72 -2.64 4.84
N ALA A 122 -7.54 -1.72 5.79
CA ALA A 122 -6.26 -1.04 6.01
C ALA A 122 -5.16 -2.00 6.49
N ALA A 123 -5.49 -3.00 7.31
CA ALA A 123 -4.54 -4.01 7.77
C ALA A 123 -4.11 -4.94 6.61
N PHE A 124 -5.06 -5.37 5.76
CA PHE A 124 -4.77 -6.15 4.57
C PHE A 124 -3.80 -5.43 3.63
N ARG A 125 -4.07 -4.16 3.31
CA ARG A 125 -3.18 -3.32 2.48
C ARG A 125 -1.80 -3.16 3.11
N ARG A 126 -1.73 -2.82 4.41
CA ARG A 126 -0.45 -2.62 5.12
C ARG A 126 0.40 -3.88 5.13
N ARG A 127 -0.20 -5.06 5.30
CA ARG A 127 0.55 -6.31 5.41
C ARG A 127 0.87 -6.94 4.05
N TYR A 128 -0.09 -6.94 3.13
CA TYR A 128 -0.04 -7.80 1.94
C TYR A 128 0.06 -7.06 0.60
N LYS A 129 0.12 -5.71 0.59
CA LYS A 129 0.39 -4.97 -0.64
C LYS A 129 1.64 -5.52 -1.34
N PRO A 130 1.63 -5.69 -2.69
CA PRO A 130 2.78 -6.17 -3.43
C PRO A 130 4.07 -5.44 -3.04
N PRO A 131 5.24 -6.12 -3.02
CA PRO A 131 5.49 -7.48 -3.52
C PRO A 131 5.22 -8.63 -2.54
N VAL A 132 4.64 -8.38 -1.36
CA VAL A 132 4.38 -9.41 -0.33
C VAL A 132 3.42 -10.48 -0.84
N LEU A 133 2.30 -10.07 -1.42
CA LEU A 133 1.39 -10.93 -2.17
C LEU A 133 1.55 -10.65 -3.67
N PRO A 134 1.39 -11.64 -4.56
CA PRO A 134 1.34 -11.37 -5.99
C PRO A 134 0.21 -10.42 -6.37
N SER A 135 0.43 -9.58 -7.38
CA SER A 135 -0.49 -8.48 -7.71
C SER A 135 -1.90 -8.95 -8.09
N VAL A 136 -2.03 -10.07 -8.81
CA VAL A 136 -3.33 -10.59 -9.25
C VAL A 136 -4.22 -11.01 -8.07
N PRO A 137 -3.80 -11.91 -7.16
CA PRO A 137 -4.61 -12.25 -5.99
C PRO A 137 -4.84 -11.04 -5.08
N PHE A 138 -3.83 -10.18 -4.89
CA PHE A 138 -3.98 -8.94 -4.11
C PHE A 138 -5.11 -8.06 -4.66
N LEU A 139 -5.05 -7.70 -5.96
CA LEU A 139 -6.02 -6.78 -6.56
C LEU A 139 -7.43 -7.36 -6.60
N ARG A 140 -7.58 -8.68 -6.76
CA ARG A 140 -8.90 -9.35 -6.70
C ARG A 140 -9.50 -9.24 -5.30
N THR A 141 -8.75 -9.62 -4.27
CA THR A 141 -9.20 -9.52 -2.88
C THR A 141 -9.48 -8.07 -2.48
N GLU A 142 -8.59 -7.15 -2.87
CA GLU A 142 -8.73 -5.71 -2.65
C GLU A 142 -10.02 -5.13 -3.26
N THR A 143 -10.40 -5.60 -4.45
CA THR A 143 -11.64 -5.20 -5.12
C THR A 143 -12.86 -5.62 -4.30
N GLU A 144 -12.91 -6.89 -3.87
CA GLU A 144 -14.02 -7.40 -3.05
C GLU A 144 -14.10 -6.72 -1.68
N LEU A 145 -12.95 -6.52 -1.03
CA LEU A 145 -12.85 -5.80 0.25
C LEU A 145 -13.37 -4.36 0.12
N THR A 146 -12.97 -3.66 -0.94
CA THR A 146 -13.37 -2.28 -1.19
C THR A 146 -14.85 -2.20 -1.56
N GLU A 147 -15.39 -3.17 -2.30
CA GLU A 147 -16.81 -3.22 -2.61
C GLU A 147 -17.67 -3.36 -1.34
N LEU A 148 -17.29 -4.26 -0.42
CA LEU A 148 -17.96 -4.39 0.88
C LEU A 148 -17.89 -3.08 1.68
N LEU A 149 -16.71 -2.45 1.69
CA LEU A 149 -16.50 -1.19 2.39
C LEU A 149 -17.37 -0.06 1.83
N ILE A 150 -17.39 0.13 0.51
CA ILE A 150 -18.21 1.16 -0.15
C ILE A 150 -19.68 0.93 0.19
N ARG A 151 -20.20 -0.29 0.01
CA ARG A 151 -21.60 -0.63 0.30
C ARG A 151 -22.00 -0.32 1.74
N ARG A 152 -21.13 -0.61 2.71
CA ARG A 152 -21.43 -0.37 4.13
C ARG A 152 -21.31 1.09 4.51
N ARG A 153 -20.33 1.80 3.95
CA ARG A 153 -20.09 3.21 4.25
C ARG A 153 -21.17 4.11 3.65
N THR A 154 -21.69 3.79 2.46
CA THR A 154 -22.72 4.59 1.76
C THR A 154 -24.13 4.42 2.32
N LYS A 155 -24.39 3.35 3.09
CA LYS A 155 -25.69 3.15 3.72
C LYS A 155 -25.93 4.22 4.78
N GLY A 156 -26.98 5.03 4.59
CA GLY A 156 -27.31 6.12 5.52
C GLY A 156 -26.24 7.20 5.58
N TRP A 157 -25.52 7.45 4.47
CA TRP A 157 -24.35 8.35 4.44
C TRP A 157 -24.62 9.74 5.03
N TYR A 158 -25.85 10.24 4.92
CA TYR A 158 -26.26 11.57 5.41
C TYR A 158 -27.01 11.55 6.75
N ASP A 159 -27.17 10.36 7.36
CA ASP A 159 -27.98 10.21 8.57
C ASP A 159 -27.23 10.70 9.82
N GLU A 160 -25.90 10.61 9.84
CA GLU A 160 -25.05 11.04 10.96
C GLU A 160 -24.75 12.55 10.89
N PRO A 161 -25.09 13.34 11.93
CA PRO A 161 -24.70 14.75 12.02
C PRO A 161 -23.17 14.95 12.02
N LEU A 162 -22.69 16.04 11.43
CA LEU A 162 -21.25 16.33 11.35
C LEU A 162 -20.56 16.39 12.73
N SER A 163 -21.25 16.86 13.78
CA SER A 163 -20.72 16.89 15.14
C SER A 163 -20.41 15.48 15.68
N GLU A 164 -21.31 14.53 15.42
CA GLU A 164 -21.16 13.14 15.83
C GLU A 164 -20.07 12.44 14.99
N LEU A 165 -20.07 12.67 13.68
CA LEU A 165 -19.03 12.16 12.78
C LEU A 165 -17.62 12.65 13.21
N ARG A 166 -17.47 13.94 13.53
CA ARG A 166 -16.20 14.51 14.01
C ARG A 166 -15.75 13.87 15.31
N GLY A 167 -16.67 13.70 16.27
CA GLY A 167 -16.40 13.00 17.52
C GLY A 167 -15.96 11.56 17.30
N ARG A 168 -16.69 10.81 16.47
CA ARG A 168 -16.38 9.42 16.13
C ARG A 168 -15.03 9.26 15.41
N ARG A 169 -14.64 10.22 14.58
CA ARG A 169 -13.36 10.23 13.86
C ARG A 169 -12.21 10.83 14.68
N ASN A 170 -12.47 11.28 15.90
CA ASN A 170 -11.51 11.98 16.76
C ASN A 170 -10.83 13.16 16.04
N ALA A 171 -11.62 13.93 15.27
CA ALA A 171 -11.10 15.05 14.49
C ALA A 171 -10.81 16.26 15.39
N VAL A 172 -9.63 16.84 15.27
CA VAL A 172 -9.30 18.14 15.86
C VAL A 172 -9.79 19.24 14.93
N LEU A 173 -10.64 20.12 15.43
CA LEU A 173 -11.08 21.30 14.69
C LEU A 173 -10.02 22.38 14.80
N VAL A 174 -9.46 22.77 13.66
CA VAL A 174 -8.56 23.93 13.56
C VAL A 174 -9.41 25.14 13.21
N THR A 175 -9.31 26.22 13.99
CA THR A 175 -10.04 27.47 13.69
C THR A 175 -9.19 28.39 12.80
N GLU A 176 -9.82 29.26 12.00
CA GLU A 176 -9.11 30.16 11.06
C GLU A 176 -8.09 31.09 11.77
N SER A 177 -8.28 31.37 13.05
CA SER A 177 -7.34 32.13 13.89
C SER A 177 -6.02 31.41 14.19
N ASP A 178 -5.94 30.09 13.97
CA ASP A 178 -4.76 29.26 14.25
C ASP A 178 -3.83 29.10 13.03
N VAL A 179 -4.21 29.63 11.86
CA VAL A 179 -3.48 29.45 10.58
C VAL A 179 -2.50 30.61 10.31
N THR A 180 -2.54 31.68 11.12
CA THR A 180 -1.76 32.92 10.93
C THR A 180 -0.61 33.13 11.93
N GLN A 181 -0.12 32.08 12.61
CA GLN A 181 1.11 32.13 13.42
C GLN A 181 2.27 31.40 12.77
#